data_AF-A0A839Z458-F1
#
_entry.id   AF-A0A839Z458-F1
#
_cell.length_a   1.000
_cell.length_b   1.000
_cell.length_c   1.000
_cell.angle_alpha   90.00
_cell.angle_beta   90.00
_cell.angle_gamma   90.00
#
_symmetry.space_group_name_H-M   'P 1'
#
loop_
_entity.id
_entity.type
_entity.pdbx_description
1 polymer ?
#
loop_
_entity_poly.entity_id
_entity_poly.type
_entity_poly.pdbx_seq_one_letter_code
_entity_poly.pdbx_strand_id
1 'polypeptide(L)' 'MRAHTGGSIPVMMLTGRTSRADEAIAYQAGADDYVRKPCDPDELLVRVEALLGAGQMRRHA' A
#
# COMPACT_ATOMS: atom_id res chain seq x y z
N MET A 1 9.26 -4.01 -14.02
CA MET A 1 7.97 -3.63 -14.62
C MET A 1 7.29 -2.61 -13.72
N ARG A 2 7.29 -1.34 -14.13
CA ARG A 2 6.22 -0.34 -13.90
C ARG A 2 6.43 0.78 -14.93
N ALA A 3 5.92 0.57 -16.14
CA ALA A 3 5.63 1.65 -17.07
C ALA A 3 4.13 1.92 -16.95
N HIS A 4 3.77 3.02 -16.30
CA HIS A 4 2.40 3.53 -16.24
C HIS A 4 2.52 5.05 -16.33
N THR A 5 2.13 5.55 -17.50
CA THR A 5 2.41 6.88 -18.01
C THR A 5 1.43 7.90 -17.40
N GLY A 6 1.43 8.03 -16.06
CA GLY A 6 0.54 8.96 -15.35
C GLY A 6 0.61 8.85 -13.83
N GLY A 7 1.61 9.48 -13.21
CA GLY A 7 1.70 9.65 -11.75
C GLY A 7 2.02 8.40 -10.91
N SER A 8 2.55 8.62 -9.70
CA SER A 8 2.78 7.54 -8.73
C SER A 8 1.44 7.05 -8.19
N ILE A 9 0.98 5.88 -8.62
CA ILE A 9 -0.23 5.23 -8.10
C ILE A 9 0.10 4.55 -6.76
N PRO A 10 -0.58 4.88 -5.64
CA PRO A 10 -0.36 4.21 -4.36
C PRO A 10 -0.65 2.71 -4.43
N VAL A 11 0.17 1.89 -3.76
CA VAL A 11 0.03 0.42 -3.76
C VAL A 11 -0.06 -0.11 -2.34
N MET A 12 -1.18 -0.77 -2.02
CA MET A 12 -1.34 -1.56 -0.79
C MET A 12 -1.26 -3.06 -1.10
N MET A 13 -0.51 -3.82 -0.31
CA MET A 13 -0.55 -5.29 -0.37
C MET A 13 -1.46 -5.85 0.72
N LEU A 14 -2.42 -6.71 0.37
CA LEU A 14 -3.32 -7.38 1.33
C LEU A 14 -3.13 -8.91 1.24
N THR A 15 -2.55 -9.53 2.27
CA THR A 15 -2.05 -10.92 2.18
C THR A 15 -2.22 -11.71 3.47
N GLY A 16 -2.42 -13.04 3.38
CA GLY A 16 -2.43 -13.94 4.54
C GLY A 16 -1.04 -14.30 5.06
N ARG A 17 0.03 -13.79 4.44
CA ARG A 17 1.40 -14.01 4.92
C ARG A 17 1.66 -13.15 6.16
N THR A 18 2.21 -13.78 7.19
CA THR A 18 2.42 -13.14 8.51
C THR A 18 3.89 -12.96 8.85
N SER A 19 4.81 -13.39 7.97
CA SER A 19 6.23 -13.27 8.24
C SER A 19 6.70 -11.82 8.08
N ARG A 20 7.57 -11.37 9.00
CA ARG A 20 8.20 -10.05 8.91
C ARG A 20 9.06 -9.90 7.64
N ALA A 21 9.58 -11.02 7.12
CA ALA A 21 10.35 -11.02 5.89
C ALA A 21 9.48 -10.70 4.67
N ASP A 22 8.27 -11.27 4.57
CA ASP A 22 7.33 -10.97 3.47
C ASP A 22 6.91 -9.50 3.46
N GLU A 23 6.69 -8.92 4.64
CA GLU A 23 6.36 -7.50 4.80
C GLU A 23 7.52 -6.60 4.37
N ALA A 24 8.76 -6.92 4.79
CA ALA A 24 9.93 -6.17 4.37
C ALA A 24 10.14 -6.21 2.84
N ILE A 25 9.95 -7.39 2.22
CA ILE A 25 10.03 -7.57 0.77
C ILE A 25 8.97 -6.72 0.05
N ALA A 26 7.74 -6.68 0.56
CA ALA A 26 6.67 -5.88 -0.03
C ALA A 26 7.00 -4.39 -0.04
N TYR A 27 7.50 -3.86 1.08
CA TYR A 27 7.93 -2.46 1.16
C TYR A 27 9.13 -2.18 0.24
N GLN A 28 10.12 -3.06 0.19
CA GLN A 28 11.26 -2.94 -0.74
C GLN A 28 10.84 -3.00 -2.22
N ALA A 29 9.77 -3.73 -2.53
CA ALA A 29 9.20 -3.80 -3.88
C ALA A 29 8.38 -2.55 -4.26
N GLY A 30 8.20 -1.59 -3.35
CA GLY A 30 7.49 -0.33 -3.59
C GLY A 30 6.02 -0.35 -3.19
N ALA A 31 5.63 -1.19 -2.23
CA ALA A 31 4.35 -1.02 -1.55
C ALA A 31 4.39 0.21 -0.63
N ASP A 32 3.31 0.98 -0.61
CA ASP A 32 3.09 2.08 0.32
C ASP A 32 2.47 1.59 1.64
N ASP A 33 1.70 0.50 1.60
CA ASP A 33 1.15 -0.14 2.81
C ASP A 33 1.06 -1.67 2.65
N TYR A 34 1.02 -2.36 3.79
CA TYR A 34 0.93 -3.81 3.90
C TYR A 34 -0.08 -4.19 4.97
N VAL A 35 -1.12 -4.93 4.58
CA VAL A 35 -2.21 -5.38 5.45
C VAL A 35 -2.25 -6.89 5.48
N ARG A 36 -2.32 -7.48 6.67
CA ARG A 36 -2.44 -8.93 6.85
C ARG A 36 -3.90 -9.35 6.83
N LYS A 37 -4.19 -10.52 6.26
CA LYS A 37 -5.49 -11.19 6.34
C LYS A 37 -5.49 -12.18 7.53
N PRO A 38 -6.63 -12.33 8.24
CA PRO A 38 -7.86 -11.55 8.11
C PRO A 38 -7.68 -10.12 8.63
N CYS A 39 -8.35 -9.16 8.00
CA CYS A 39 -8.38 -7.77 8.43
C CYS A 39 -9.82 -7.34 8.69
N ASP A 40 -9.97 -6.34 9.56
CA ASP A 40 -11.25 -5.68 9.75
C ASP A 40 -11.58 -4.81 8.50
N PRO A 41 -12.80 -4.89 7.94
CA PRO A 41 -13.19 -4.07 6.81
C PRO A 41 -13.14 -2.57 7.06
N ASP A 42 -13.48 -2.11 8.27
CA ASP A 42 -13.48 -0.69 8.62
C ASP A 42 -12.04 -0.18 8.76
N GLU A 43 -11.13 -0.98 9.35
CA GLU A 43 -9.70 -0.65 9.36
C GLU A 43 -9.12 -0.57 7.93
N LEU A 44 -9.51 -1.50 7.06
CA LEU A 44 -9.07 -1.50 5.67
C LEU A 44 -9.51 -0.23 4.94
N LEU A 45 -10.75 0.23 5.15
CA LEU A 45 -11.27 1.47 4.58
C LEU A 45 -10.45 2.68 5.03
N VAL A 46 -10.21 2.83 6.34
CA VAL A 46 -9.41 3.94 6.88
C VAL A 46 -8.00 3.97 6.27
N ARG A 47 -7.36 2.81 6.11
CA ARG A 47 -6.03 2.72 5.49
C ARG A 47 -6.05 3.10 4.01
N VAL A 48 -7.08 2.69 3.26
CA VAL A 48 -7.26 3.07 1.86
C VAL A 48 -7.45 4.57 1.72
N GLU A 49 -8.29 5.18 2.55
CA GLU A 49 -8.49 6.63 2.59
C GLU A 49 -7.18 7.38 2.87
N ALA A 50 -6.41 6.90 3.85
CA ALA A 50 -5.11 7.47 4.19
C ALA A 50 -4.10 7.38 3.01
N LEU A 51 -4.04 6.25 2.31
CA LEU A 51 -3.17 6.08 1.14
C LEU A 51 -3.53 7.00 -0.02
N LEU A 52 -4.83 7.15 -0.31
CA LEU A 52 -5.30 8.04 -1.37
C LEU A 52 -5.00 9.50 -1.04
N GLY A 53 -5.16 9.90 0.22
CA GLY A 53 -4.78 11.23 0.72
C GLY A 53 -3.27 11.48 0.64
N ALA A 54 -2.44 10.53 1.07
CA ALA A 54 -0.98 10.62 1.01
C ALA A 54 -0.45 10.68 -0.43
N GLY A 55 -1.06 9.91 -1.34
CA GLY A 55 -0.73 9.94 -2.77
C GLY A 55 -1.00 11.29 -3.42
N GLN A 56 -1.97 12.05 -2.90
CA GLN A 56 -2.26 13.41 -3.35
C GLN A 56 -1.20 14.41 -2.90
N MET A 57 -0.68 14.25 -1.68
CA MET A 57 0.40 15.08 -1.15
C MET A 57 1.73 14.88 -1.89
N ARG A 58 2.03 13.64 -2.29
CA ARG A 58 3.20 13.30 -3.14
C ARG A 58 3.16 13.87 -4.56
N ARG A 59 1.99 14.27 -5.08
CA ARG A 59 1.88 14.89 -6.41
C ARG A 59 2.19 16.40 -6.40
N HIS A 60 2.27 17.02 -5.23
CA HIS A 60 2.48 18.45 -5.05
C HIS A 60 3.86 18.83 -4.51
N ALA A 61 4.74 17.85 -4.28
CA ALA A 61 6.14 18.03 -3.87
C ALA A 61 7.07 17.64 -5.03
#